data_AF-A0A8I1SU56-F1
#
_entry.id   AF-A0A8I1SU56-F1
#
_cell.length_a   1.000
_cell.length_b   1.000
_cell.length_c   1.000
_cell.angle_alpha   90.00
_cell.angle_beta   90.00
_cell.angle_gamma   90.00
#
_symmetry.space_group_name_H-M   'P 1'
#
loop_
_entity.id
_entity.type
_entity.pdbx_description
1 polymer ?
#
loop_
_entity_poly.entity_id
_entity_poly.type
_entity_poly.pdbx_seq_one_letter_code
_entity_poly.pdbx_strand_id
1 'polypeptide(L)'
;MERLTSKRLIPLGFMSLFIFSSAMLVGLLVQPINSGLARLAICAFGLLSTVSATVLFWRHRWFQCVIGCAFIIIAAIALWPSVSPGNLRTRYVAKLRTFEGTPYVWGGEGRLGIDCSGLPRTAWRKTLFDEGLRTMNPSLIRQSFLSWWNDVAARDLPASADYRRLELNGRLSQLPYERLQPGDLAVTSSGVHCLVYLGNGDWIEADPAMGKVIILNKSQPDSWLSARCVIARRADF
;
A
#
# COMPACT_ATOMS: atom_id res chain seq x y z
N MET A 1 58.90 15.48 15.23
CA MET A 1 58.37 14.86 14.00
C MET A 1 57.66 13.58 14.41
N GLU A 2 56.33 13.60 14.51
CA GLU A 2 55.52 12.38 14.36
C GLU A 2 54.06 12.81 14.20
N ARG A 3 53.64 13.03 12.94
CA ARG A 3 52.21 12.99 12.61
C ARG A 3 51.83 11.52 12.69
N LEU A 4 51.42 11.06 13.87
CA LEU A 4 50.68 9.82 14.03
C LEU A 4 49.43 9.93 13.15
N THR A 5 49.52 9.42 11.93
CA THR A 5 48.39 9.19 11.05
C THR A 5 47.53 8.14 11.75
N SER A 6 46.60 8.59 12.60
CA SER A 6 45.54 7.72 13.06
C SER A 6 44.74 7.36 11.81
N LYS A 7 45.08 6.23 11.18
CA LYS A 7 44.11 5.46 10.40
C LYS A 7 43.06 5.06 11.43
N ARG A 8 42.09 5.96 11.65
CA ARG A 8 40.94 5.71 12.51
C ARG A 8 40.22 4.54 11.87
N LEU A 9 40.42 3.37 12.45
CA LEU A 9 39.68 2.17 12.14
C LEU A 9 38.21 2.55 12.18
N ILE A 10 37.55 2.56 11.03
CA ILE A 10 36.10 2.45 10.99
C ILE A 10 35.80 1.19 11.82
N PRO A 11 35.01 1.27 12.90
CA PRO A 11 34.81 0.10 13.73
C PRO A 11 34.17 -0.97 12.84
N LEU A 12 34.81 -2.13 12.68
CA LEU A 12 34.27 -3.25 11.89
C LEU A 12 32.79 -3.52 12.23
N GLY A 13 32.39 -3.25 13.49
CA GLY A 13 31.02 -3.31 13.96
C GLY A 13 30.00 -2.49 13.16
N PHE A 14 30.33 -1.27 12.71
CA PHE A 14 29.38 -0.45 11.93
C PHE A 14 29.17 -0.98 10.51
N MET A 15 30.21 -1.54 9.90
CA MET A 15 30.09 -2.18 8.59
C MET A 15 29.19 -3.42 8.68
N SER A 16 29.45 -4.30 9.65
CA SER A 16 28.61 -5.48 9.88
C SER A 16 27.18 -5.11 10.22
N LEU A 17 26.97 -4.08 11.04
CA LEU A 17 25.64 -3.57 11.40
C LEU A 17 24.90 -3.02 10.18
N PHE A 18 25.58 -2.26 9.32
CA PHE A 18 25.00 -1.74 8.08
C PHE A 18 24.56 -2.86 7.13
N ILE A 19 25.43 -3.85 6.91
CA ILE A 19 25.13 -5.01 6.05
C ILE A 19 23.94 -5.80 6.61
N PHE A 20 23.98 -6.13 7.91
CA PHE A 20 22.92 -6.90 8.55
C PHE A 20 21.58 -6.16 8.52
N SER A 21 21.55 -4.90 8.94
CA SER A 21 20.31 -4.11 8.98
C SER A 21 19.73 -3.87 7.58
N SER A 22 20.58 -3.66 6.58
CA SER A 22 20.15 -3.51 5.18
C SER A 22 19.59 -4.83 4.64
N ALA A 23 20.22 -5.96 4.93
CA ALA A 23 19.72 -7.28 4.52
C ALA A 23 18.37 -7.60 5.16
N MET A 24 18.21 -7.31 6.46
CA MET A 24 16.92 -7.48 7.15
C MET A 24 15.84 -6.57 6.57
N LEU A 25 16.17 -5.30 6.28
CA LEU A 25 15.25 -4.37 5.63
C LEU A 25 14.79 -4.90 4.27
N VAL A 26 15.71 -5.37 3.42
CA VAL A 26 15.38 -5.95 2.11
C VAL A 26 14.46 -7.16 2.28
N GLY A 27 14.77 -8.09 3.19
CA GLY A 27 13.93 -9.25 3.46
C GLY A 27 12.51 -8.86 3.88
N LEU A 28 12.39 -7.87 4.76
CA LEU A 28 11.09 -7.35 5.24
C LEU A 28 10.29 -6.60 4.16
N LEU A 29 10.94 -6.00 3.16
CA LEU A 29 10.28 -5.29 2.06
C LEU A 29 9.83 -6.23 0.93
N VAL A 30 10.47 -7.41 0.80
CA VAL A 30 10.12 -8.40 -0.23
C VAL A 30 8.99 -9.33 0.22
N GLN A 31 8.88 -9.61 1.52
CA GLN A 31 7.84 -10.48 2.04
C GLN A 31 6.44 -9.84 1.92
N PRO A 32 5.39 -10.60 1.56
CA PRO A 32 4.10 -10.03 1.20
C PRO A 32 3.24 -9.60 2.40
N ILE A 33 3.58 -10.01 3.63
CA ILE A 33 2.71 -9.85 4.81
C ILE A 33 2.96 -8.51 5.49
N ASN A 34 1.91 -7.68 5.58
CA ASN A 34 1.98 -6.40 6.26
C ASN A 34 1.30 -6.46 7.63
N SER A 35 2.04 -6.85 8.66
CA SER A 35 1.58 -6.80 10.05
C SER A 35 2.12 -5.56 10.77
N GLY A 36 1.49 -5.16 11.89
CA GLY A 36 1.99 -4.06 12.71
C GLY A 36 3.45 -4.26 13.16
N LEU A 37 3.81 -5.50 13.52
CA LEU A 37 5.19 -5.87 13.84
C LEU A 37 6.14 -5.72 12.65
N ALA A 38 5.72 -6.16 11.45
CA ALA A 38 6.53 -6.00 10.24
C ALA A 38 6.77 -4.51 9.92
N ARG A 39 5.76 -3.65 10.06
CA ARG A 39 5.91 -2.20 9.86
C ARG A 39 6.91 -1.58 10.83
N LEU A 40 6.80 -1.91 12.12
CA LEU A 40 7.74 -1.46 13.13
C LEU A 40 9.17 -1.94 12.83
N ALA A 41 9.33 -3.20 12.42
CA ALA A 41 10.62 -3.76 12.05
C ALA A 41 11.22 -3.04 10.82
N ILE A 42 10.42 -2.76 9.79
CA ILE A 42 10.85 -1.98 8.61
C ILE A 42 11.38 -0.61 9.03
N CYS A 43 10.65 0.11 9.90
CA CYS A 43 11.10 1.40 10.41
C CYS A 43 12.39 1.28 11.23
N ALA A 44 12.49 0.29 12.11
CA ALA A 44 13.66 0.07 12.96
C ALA A 44 14.92 -0.27 12.14
N PHE A 45 14.83 -1.23 11.21
CA PHE A 45 15.95 -1.61 10.36
C PHE A 45 16.30 -0.52 9.34
N GLY A 46 15.33 0.24 8.84
CA GLY A 46 15.57 1.42 8.02
C GLY A 46 16.36 2.50 8.75
N LEU A 47 15.98 2.82 9.99
CA LEU A 47 16.70 3.76 10.84
C LEU A 47 18.13 3.27 11.13
N LEU A 48 18.28 2.00 11.52
CA LEU A 48 19.57 1.39 11.83
C LEU A 48 20.51 1.40 10.62
N SER A 49 19.99 1.08 9.43
CA SER A 49 20.74 1.13 8.16
C SER A 49 21.18 2.57 7.85
N THR A 50 20.30 3.55 8.07
CA THR A 50 20.61 4.96 7.80
C THR A 50 21.66 5.52 8.77
N VAL A 51 21.54 5.21 10.06
CA VAL A 51 22.50 5.65 11.09
C VAL A 51 23.87 5.04 10.84
N SER A 52 23.93 3.73 10.59
CA SER A 52 25.20 3.04 10.30
C SER A 52 25.83 3.54 9.00
N ALA A 53 25.05 3.73 7.93
CA ALA A 53 25.53 4.36 6.69
C ALA A 53 26.09 5.77 6.92
N THR A 54 25.41 6.57 7.75
CA THR A 54 25.86 7.92 8.10
C THR A 54 27.24 7.87 8.75
N VAL A 55 27.44 7.02 9.75
CA VAL A 55 28.76 6.87 10.40
C VAL A 55 29.85 6.45 9.42
N LEU A 56 29.54 5.53 8.50
CA LEU A 56 30.49 5.00 7.52
C LEU A 56 30.87 6.02 6.44
N PHE A 57 29.88 6.77 5.92
CA PHE A 57 30.03 7.53 4.68
C PHE A 57 30.00 9.06 4.87
N TRP A 58 29.85 9.57 6.10
CA TRP A 58 29.72 11.02 6.35
C TRP A 58 30.86 11.87 5.78
N ARG A 59 32.07 11.32 5.66
CA ARG A 59 33.23 12.05 5.12
C ARG A 59 33.13 12.31 3.62
N HIS A 60 32.26 11.60 2.91
CA HIS A 60 32.08 11.76 1.48
C HIS A 60 31.04 12.85 1.20
N ARG A 61 31.45 13.89 0.44
CA ARG A 61 30.56 15.02 0.11
C ARG A 61 29.30 14.59 -0.64
N TRP A 62 29.41 13.60 -1.53
CA TRP A 62 28.24 13.06 -2.23
C TRP A 62 27.21 12.49 -1.26
N PHE A 63 27.65 11.82 -0.19
CA PHE A 63 26.75 11.23 0.80
C PHE A 63 26.04 12.32 1.63
N GLN A 64 26.77 13.37 2.02
CA GLN A 64 26.17 14.54 2.67
C GLN A 64 25.12 15.21 1.78
N CYS A 65 25.38 15.34 0.48
CA CYS A 65 24.39 15.85 -0.48
C CYS A 65 23.16 14.94 -0.56
N VAL A 66 23.34 13.62 -0.61
CA VAL A 66 22.22 12.65 -0.61
C VAL A 66 21.35 12.81 0.63
N ILE A 67 21.95 12.85 1.82
CA ILE A 67 21.22 13.04 3.07
C ILE A 67 20.50 14.40 3.10
N GLY A 68 21.18 15.47 2.70
CA GLY A 68 20.59 16.81 2.62
C GLY A 68 19.38 16.87 1.67
N CYS A 69 19.51 16.30 0.46
CA CYS A 69 18.41 16.19 -0.49
C CYS A 69 17.26 15.34 0.07
N ALA A 70 17.57 14.23 0.74
CA ALA A 70 16.55 13.39 1.38
C ALA A 70 15.75 14.18 2.43
N PHE A 71 16.41 14.98 3.28
CA PHE A 71 15.72 15.84 4.25
C PHE A 71 14.80 16.87 3.57
N ILE A 72 15.26 17.50 2.49
CA ILE A 72 14.44 18.45 1.73
C ILE A 72 13.22 17.75 1.13
N ILE A 73 13.40 16.57 0.54
CA ILE A 73 12.30 15.78 -0.05
C ILE A 73 11.32 15.34 1.03
N ILE A 74 11.79 14.84 2.18
CA ILE A 74 10.94 14.45 3.30
C ILE A 74 10.15 15.66 3.82
N ALA A 75 10.79 16.82 3.97
CA ALA A 75 10.12 18.05 4.37
C ALA A 75 9.05 18.47 3.35
N ALA A 76 9.35 18.38 2.05
CA ALA A 76 8.38 18.64 1.00
C ALA A 76 7.18 17.69 1.10
N ILE A 77 7.41 16.37 1.22
CA ILE A 77 6.34 15.36 1.41
C ILE A 77 5.52 15.65 2.66
N ALA A 78 6.15 16.01 3.78
CA ALA A 78 5.47 16.25 5.05
C ALA A 78 4.62 17.52 5.03
N LEU A 79 5.12 18.61 4.43
CA LEU A 79 4.53 19.94 4.53
C LEU A 79 3.66 20.33 3.33
N TRP A 80 3.70 19.58 2.22
CA TRP A 80 2.91 19.92 1.03
C TRP A 80 1.41 19.93 1.32
N PRO A 81 0.65 20.96 0.91
CA PRO A 81 -0.78 20.99 1.15
C PRO A 81 -1.47 19.83 0.43
N SER A 82 -2.50 19.28 1.05
CA SER A 82 -3.30 18.21 0.43
C SER A 82 -4.08 18.77 -0.76
N VAL A 83 -3.79 18.25 -1.96
CA VAL A 83 -4.53 18.57 -3.19
C VAL A 83 -4.93 17.26 -3.84
N SER A 84 -6.23 17.09 -4.10
CA SER A 84 -6.75 15.94 -4.83
C SER A 84 -6.57 16.14 -6.34
N PRO A 85 -5.83 15.27 -7.05
CA PRO A 85 -5.76 15.30 -8.49
C PRO A 85 -7.07 14.83 -9.13
N GLY A 86 -7.33 15.34 -10.32
CA GLY A 86 -8.37 14.79 -11.19
C GLY A 86 -8.05 13.33 -11.57
N ASN A 87 -9.10 12.51 -11.65
CA ASN A 87 -9.10 11.17 -12.24
C ASN A 87 -8.45 10.02 -11.44
N LEU A 88 -8.35 10.13 -10.10
CA LEU A 88 -7.86 9.04 -9.23
C LEU A 88 -8.68 7.75 -9.37
N ARG A 89 -9.99 7.85 -9.58
CA ARG A 89 -10.87 6.69 -9.76
C ARG A 89 -10.44 5.80 -10.93
N THR A 90 -10.24 6.38 -12.12
CA THR A 90 -9.84 5.62 -13.30
C THR A 90 -8.47 4.99 -13.10
N ARG A 91 -7.54 5.70 -12.45
CA ARG A 91 -6.21 5.17 -12.14
C ARG A 91 -6.27 4.01 -11.14
N TYR A 92 -7.13 4.12 -10.14
CA TYR A 92 -7.37 3.07 -9.15
C TYR A 92 -7.95 1.81 -9.79
N VAL A 93 -8.98 1.95 -10.62
CA VAL A 93 -9.59 0.82 -11.35
C VAL A 93 -8.60 0.17 -12.31
N ALA A 94 -7.80 0.97 -13.02
CA ALA A 94 -6.71 0.44 -13.84
C ALA A 94 -5.66 -0.31 -12.99
N LYS A 95 -5.32 0.22 -11.81
CA LYS A 95 -4.35 -0.41 -10.89
C LYS A 95 -4.86 -1.73 -10.35
N LEU A 96 -6.14 -1.81 -9.97
CA LEU A 96 -6.78 -3.04 -9.52
C LEU A 96 -6.63 -4.17 -10.54
N ARG A 97 -6.97 -3.91 -11.80
CA ARG A 97 -6.86 -4.89 -12.89
C ARG A 97 -5.45 -5.47 -13.02
N THR A 98 -4.41 -4.70 -12.69
CA THR A 98 -3.03 -5.21 -12.76
C THR A 98 -2.73 -6.32 -11.74
N PHE A 99 -3.59 -6.54 -10.75
CA PHE A 99 -3.43 -7.61 -9.76
C PHE A 99 -4.08 -8.93 -10.14
N GLU A 100 -4.86 -8.98 -11.23
CA GLU A 100 -5.45 -10.22 -11.71
C GLU A 100 -4.40 -11.35 -11.82
N GLY A 101 -4.73 -12.53 -11.29
CA GLY A 101 -3.84 -13.68 -11.23
C GLY A 101 -2.82 -13.69 -10.07
N THR A 102 -2.73 -12.62 -9.27
CA THR A 102 -1.84 -12.60 -8.08
C THR A 102 -2.26 -13.69 -7.09
N PRO A 103 -1.33 -14.52 -6.56
CA PRO A 103 -1.66 -15.56 -5.59
C PRO A 103 -2.32 -15.00 -4.31
N TYR A 104 -3.28 -15.75 -3.76
CA TYR A 104 -3.89 -15.41 -2.49
C TYR A 104 -2.96 -15.76 -1.33
N VAL A 105 -2.69 -14.80 -0.45
CA VAL A 105 -1.96 -15.01 0.80
C VAL A 105 -2.62 -14.18 1.88
N TRP A 106 -3.04 -14.83 2.98
CA TRP A 106 -3.66 -14.14 4.11
C TRP A 106 -2.72 -13.08 4.72
N GLY A 107 -3.20 -11.86 4.91
CA GLY A 107 -2.40 -10.70 5.33
C GLY A 107 -1.49 -10.13 4.23
N GLY A 108 -1.60 -10.64 3.00
CA GLY A 108 -0.77 -10.29 1.87
C GLY A 108 -1.15 -8.94 1.25
N GLU A 109 -0.13 -8.16 0.87
CA GLU A 109 -0.28 -6.82 0.30
C GLU A 109 0.66 -6.57 -0.89
N GLY A 110 0.92 -7.58 -1.71
CA GLY A 110 1.83 -7.47 -2.84
C GLY A 110 1.53 -8.42 -3.98
N ARG A 111 2.38 -8.38 -5.02
CA ARG A 111 2.24 -9.29 -6.17
C ARG A 111 2.69 -10.73 -5.90
N LEU A 112 3.39 -10.96 -4.79
CA LEU A 112 3.80 -12.30 -4.35
C LEU A 112 2.74 -12.96 -3.46
N GLY A 113 1.70 -12.22 -3.09
CA GLY A 113 0.67 -12.67 -2.17
C GLY A 113 -0.23 -11.51 -1.76
N ILE A 114 -1.53 -11.67 -1.95
CA ILE A 114 -2.51 -10.64 -1.61
C ILE A 114 -3.78 -11.25 -1.02
N ASP A 115 -4.35 -10.62 0.00
CA ASP A 115 -5.67 -11.00 0.51
C ASP A 115 -6.78 -10.07 0.01
N CYS A 116 -8.02 -10.39 0.39
CA CYS A 116 -9.21 -9.64 -0.04
C CYS A 116 -9.15 -8.17 0.35
N SER A 117 -8.68 -7.85 1.56
CA SER A 117 -8.55 -6.48 2.07
C SER A 117 -7.30 -5.77 1.55
N GLY A 118 -6.24 -6.52 1.30
CA GLY A 118 -4.96 -6.06 0.78
C GLY A 118 -5.06 -5.61 -0.66
N LEU A 119 -5.94 -6.25 -1.45
CA LEU A 119 -6.19 -5.87 -2.84
C LEU A 119 -6.60 -4.39 -3.00
N PRO A 120 -7.73 -3.91 -2.44
CA PRO A 120 -8.12 -2.50 -2.55
C PRO A 120 -7.10 -1.56 -1.91
N ARG A 121 -6.53 -1.93 -0.75
CA ARG A 121 -5.56 -1.08 -0.03
C ARG A 121 -4.26 -0.89 -0.83
N THR A 122 -3.67 -1.98 -1.31
CA THR A 122 -2.43 -1.93 -2.10
C THR A 122 -2.65 -1.26 -3.45
N ALA A 123 -3.77 -1.53 -4.13
CA ALA A 123 -4.09 -0.84 -5.37
C ALA A 123 -4.26 0.67 -5.16
N TRP A 124 -4.88 1.08 -4.06
CA TRP A 124 -5.03 2.49 -3.72
C TRP A 124 -3.69 3.17 -3.44
N ARG A 125 -2.87 2.59 -2.56
CA ARG A 125 -1.54 3.13 -2.23
C ARG A 125 -0.65 3.26 -3.46
N LYS A 126 -0.61 2.23 -4.31
CA LYS A 126 0.16 2.30 -5.57
C LYS A 126 -0.39 3.39 -6.50
N THR A 127 -1.70 3.58 -6.56
CA THR A 127 -2.31 4.67 -7.34
C THR A 127 -1.86 6.04 -6.84
N LEU A 128 -1.94 6.26 -5.52
CA LEU A 128 -1.50 7.50 -4.88
C LEU A 128 -0.02 7.77 -5.11
N PHE A 129 0.83 6.75 -4.93
CA PHE A 129 2.26 6.87 -5.13
C PHE A 129 2.61 7.20 -6.59
N ASP A 130 2.04 6.45 -7.54
CA ASP A 130 2.31 6.62 -8.96
C ASP A 130 1.82 7.98 -9.48
N GLU A 131 0.60 8.40 -9.11
CA GLU A 131 0.11 9.73 -9.48
C GLU A 131 0.86 10.84 -8.73
N GLY A 132 1.31 10.60 -7.50
CA GLY A 132 2.15 11.55 -6.75
C GLY A 132 3.47 11.82 -7.46
N LEU A 133 4.11 10.78 -8.00
CA LEU A 133 5.30 10.93 -8.85
C LEU A 133 4.97 11.58 -10.20
N ARG A 134 3.92 11.10 -10.88
CA ARG A 134 3.53 11.57 -12.22
C ARG A 134 3.14 13.04 -12.25
N THR A 135 2.47 13.51 -11.21
CA THR A 135 1.99 14.89 -11.08
C THR A 135 2.89 15.78 -10.24
N MET A 136 4.02 15.23 -9.74
CA MET A 136 4.90 15.92 -8.79
C MET A 136 4.12 16.49 -7.60
N ASN A 137 3.21 15.69 -7.03
CA ASN A 137 2.37 16.06 -5.89
C ASN A 137 2.79 15.24 -4.64
N PRO A 138 3.66 15.81 -3.78
CA PRO A 138 4.15 15.13 -2.58
C PRO A 138 3.02 14.75 -1.59
N SER A 139 1.87 15.44 -1.62
CA SER A 139 0.76 15.11 -0.72
C SER A 139 0.16 13.73 -0.99
N LEU A 140 0.14 13.26 -2.25
CA LEU A 140 -0.32 11.91 -2.57
C LEU A 140 0.67 10.85 -2.12
N ILE A 141 1.96 11.13 -2.25
CA ILE A 141 3.02 10.26 -1.74
C ILE A 141 2.85 10.12 -0.22
N ARG A 142 2.64 11.24 0.49
CA ARG A 142 2.33 11.25 1.93
C ARG A 142 1.08 10.42 2.23
N GLN A 143 -0.03 10.62 1.49
CA GLN A 143 -1.27 9.85 1.68
C GLN A 143 -1.06 8.35 1.46
N SER A 144 -0.22 7.95 0.48
CA SER A 144 0.14 6.56 0.26
C SER A 144 0.83 5.96 1.50
N PHE A 145 1.78 6.69 2.09
CA PHE A 145 2.46 6.26 3.31
C PHE A 145 1.53 6.24 4.54
N LEU A 146 0.66 7.23 4.70
CA LEU A 146 -0.33 7.26 5.79
C LEU A 146 -1.32 6.10 5.68
N SER A 147 -1.77 5.77 4.47
CA SER A 147 -2.63 4.60 4.22
C SER A 147 -1.89 3.27 4.46
N TRP A 148 -0.57 3.21 4.28
CA TRP A 148 0.24 2.05 4.65
C TRP A 148 0.37 1.88 6.16
N TRP A 149 0.47 3.00 6.89
CA TRP A 149 0.53 2.99 8.35
C TRP A 149 -0.81 2.62 9.00
N ASN A 150 -1.90 3.21 8.49
CA ASN A 150 -3.27 3.03 8.97
C ASN A 150 -3.93 1.83 8.29
N ASP A 151 -3.45 0.65 8.64
CA ASP A 151 -3.96 -0.62 8.15
C ASP A 151 -5.34 -0.97 8.73
N VAL A 152 -6.26 -1.46 7.89
CA VAL A 152 -7.66 -1.72 8.23
C VAL A 152 -8.11 -3.04 7.62
N ALA A 153 -8.75 -3.89 8.43
CA ALA A 153 -9.32 -5.17 7.98
C ALA A 153 -10.53 -4.96 7.06
N ALA A 154 -10.87 -5.97 6.24
CA ALA A 154 -12.00 -5.91 5.30
C ALA A 154 -13.30 -5.38 5.93
N ARG A 155 -13.67 -5.93 7.10
CA ARG A 155 -14.87 -5.55 7.87
C ARG A 155 -14.95 -4.05 8.22
N ASP A 156 -13.80 -3.43 8.45
CA ASP A 156 -13.68 -2.07 9.00
C ASP A 156 -13.50 -1.03 7.87
N LEU A 157 -13.18 -1.46 6.65
CA LEU A 157 -13.04 -0.59 5.48
C LEU A 157 -14.24 0.35 5.28
N PRO A 158 -15.51 -0.12 5.30
CA PRO A 158 -16.67 0.75 5.07
C PRO A 158 -16.92 1.75 6.21
N ALA A 159 -16.29 1.58 7.37
CA ALA A 159 -16.40 2.49 8.51
C ALA A 159 -15.20 3.45 8.61
N SER A 160 -14.12 3.18 7.87
CA SER A 160 -12.92 4.00 7.90
C SER A 160 -13.14 5.38 7.28
N ALA A 161 -12.32 6.35 7.66
CA ALA A 161 -12.38 7.72 7.13
C ALA A 161 -12.17 7.79 5.61
N ASP A 162 -11.55 6.75 5.03
CA ASP A 162 -11.26 6.63 3.60
C ASP A 162 -12.51 6.37 2.75
N TYR A 163 -13.63 5.98 3.38
CA TYR A 163 -14.82 5.52 2.68
C TYR A 163 -16.10 6.18 3.20
N ARG A 164 -17.02 6.44 2.28
CA ARG A 164 -18.41 6.80 2.55
C ARG A 164 -19.31 5.61 2.20
N ARG A 165 -20.14 5.17 3.14
CA ARG A 165 -21.16 4.13 2.89
C ARG A 165 -22.24 4.64 1.92
N LEU A 166 -22.66 3.76 1.02
CA LEU A 166 -23.78 3.99 0.12
C LEU A 166 -25.02 3.29 0.67
N GLU A 167 -26.19 3.93 0.51
CA GLU A 167 -27.49 3.33 0.83
C GLU A 167 -27.92 2.37 -0.27
N LEU A 168 -27.20 1.26 -0.36
CA LEU A 168 -27.41 0.15 -1.28
C LEU A 168 -27.47 -1.14 -0.45
N ASN A 169 -28.62 -1.79 -0.47
CA ASN A 169 -28.87 -3.01 0.29
C ASN A 169 -29.30 -4.12 -0.66
N GLY A 170 -28.80 -5.33 -0.46
CA GLY A 170 -29.19 -6.49 -1.26
C GLY A 170 -28.06 -7.48 -1.42
N ARG A 171 -28.32 -8.50 -2.24
CA ARG A 171 -27.28 -9.41 -2.73
C ARG A 171 -26.44 -8.69 -3.78
N LEU A 172 -25.14 -8.93 -3.81
CA LEU A 172 -24.21 -8.22 -4.69
C LEU A 172 -24.59 -8.31 -6.18
N SER A 173 -25.00 -9.49 -6.64
CA SER A 173 -25.48 -9.72 -8.02
C SER A 173 -26.79 -8.99 -8.38
N GLN A 174 -27.58 -8.59 -7.37
CA GLN A 174 -28.91 -8.01 -7.54
C GLN A 174 -28.98 -6.52 -7.19
N LEU A 175 -27.83 -5.88 -6.92
CA LEU A 175 -27.80 -4.46 -6.64
C LEU A 175 -28.24 -3.63 -7.87
N PRO A 176 -28.71 -2.39 -7.68
CA PRO A 176 -28.96 -1.47 -8.79
C PRO A 176 -27.61 -0.99 -9.36
N TYR A 177 -27.11 -1.69 -10.38
CA TYR A 177 -25.80 -1.45 -11.00
C TYR A 177 -25.68 -0.06 -11.63
N GLU A 178 -26.81 0.60 -11.91
CA GLU A 178 -26.89 1.96 -12.43
C GLU A 178 -26.42 3.00 -11.39
N ARG A 179 -26.48 2.66 -10.10
CA ARG A 179 -26.02 3.51 -8.99
C ARG A 179 -24.56 3.25 -8.61
N LEU A 180 -23.99 2.14 -9.07
CA LEU A 180 -22.61 1.77 -8.81
C LEU A 180 -21.65 2.52 -9.73
N GLN A 181 -20.47 2.83 -9.21
CA GLN A 181 -19.38 3.42 -9.98
C GLN A 181 -18.12 2.56 -9.84
N PRO A 182 -17.30 2.45 -10.90
CA PRO A 182 -16.02 1.77 -10.82
C PRO A 182 -15.18 2.27 -9.63
N GLY A 183 -14.62 1.35 -8.87
CA GLY A 183 -13.90 1.61 -7.62
C GLY A 183 -14.76 1.53 -6.35
N ASP A 184 -16.08 1.34 -6.46
CA ASP A 184 -16.94 1.07 -5.30
C ASP A 184 -16.57 -0.27 -4.65
N LEU A 185 -16.42 -0.26 -3.33
CA LEU A 185 -16.09 -1.39 -2.49
C LEU A 185 -17.37 -2.08 -2.03
N ALA A 186 -17.42 -3.40 -2.15
CA ALA A 186 -18.42 -4.24 -1.50
C ALA A 186 -17.75 -5.05 -0.40
N VAL A 187 -18.28 -4.98 0.81
CA VAL A 187 -17.86 -5.83 1.93
C VAL A 187 -19.04 -6.69 2.32
N THR A 188 -18.84 -8.00 2.37
CA THR A 188 -19.85 -8.95 2.83
C THR A 188 -20.39 -8.54 4.21
N SER A 189 -21.68 -8.76 4.47
CA SER A 189 -22.29 -8.39 5.76
C SER A 189 -21.67 -9.14 6.95
N SER A 190 -21.02 -10.27 6.74
CA SER A 190 -20.21 -10.96 7.76
C SER A 190 -18.87 -10.27 8.04
N GLY A 191 -18.44 -9.36 7.17
CA GLY A 191 -17.16 -8.65 7.25
C GLY A 191 -15.94 -9.49 6.83
N VAL A 192 -16.15 -10.74 6.40
CA VAL A 192 -15.06 -11.70 6.14
C VAL A 192 -14.38 -11.44 4.80
N HIS A 193 -15.13 -10.92 3.83
CA HIS A 193 -14.65 -10.80 2.45
C HIS A 193 -15.08 -9.49 1.80
N CYS A 194 -14.28 -9.03 0.83
CA CYS A 194 -14.57 -7.82 0.07
C CYS A 194 -14.14 -7.90 -1.39
N LEU A 195 -14.86 -7.16 -2.23
CA LEU A 195 -14.69 -7.08 -3.68
C LEU A 195 -14.73 -5.62 -4.11
N VAL A 196 -14.15 -5.31 -5.28
CA VAL A 196 -14.20 -3.97 -5.86
C VAL A 196 -14.85 -3.99 -7.23
N TYR A 197 -15.80 -3.09 -7.46
CA TYR A 197 -16.50 -2.97 -8.73
C TYR A 197 -15.58 -2.37 -9.79
N LEU A 198 -15.45 -3.03 -10.93
CA LEU A 198 -14.62 -2.58 -12.05
C LEU A 198 -15.42 -1.89 -13.17
N GLY A 199 -16.75 -1.88 -13.08
CA GLY A 199 -17.65 -1.43 -14.15
C GLY A 199 -18.22 -2.59 -14.97
N ASN A 200 -19.27 -2.33 -15.75
CA ASN A 200 -19.91 -3.31 -16.66
C ASN A 200 -20.38 -4.63 -16.01
N GLY A 201 -20.68 -4.60 -14.71
CA GLY A 201 -21.03 -5.81 -13.95
C GLY A 201 -19.83 -6.61 -13.42
N ASP A 202 -18.60 -6.20 -13.70
CA ASP A 202 -17.40 -6.90 -13.26
C ASP A 202 -16.97 -6.49 -11.85
N TRP A 203 -16.55 -7.47 -11.06
CA TRP A 203 -15.99 -7.34 -9.73
C TRP A 203 -14.63 -8.02 -9.68
N ILE A 204 -13.66 -7.40 -9.01
CA ILE A 204 -12.36 -8.02 -8.73
C ILE A 204 -12.23 -8.34 -7.26
N GLU A 205 -11.63 -9.49 -6.97
CA GLU A 205 -11.39 -9.96 -5.61
C GLU A 205 -10.15 -10.84 -5.53
N ALA A 206 -9.55 -10.93 -4.35
CA ALA A 206 -8.59 -11.98 -4.03
C ALA A 206 -9.35 -13.13 -3.37
N ASP A 207 -9.65 -14.17 -4.14
CA ASP A 207 -10.52 -15.27 -3.71
C ASP A 207 -9.69 -16.37 -3.00
N PRO A 208 -9.97 -16.67 -1.72
CA PRO A 208 -9.29 -17.75 -1.00
C PRO A 208 -9.58 -19.14 -1.57
N ALA A 209 -10.78 -19.40 -2.11
CA ALA A 209 -11.16 -20.69 -2.67
C ALA A 209 -10.44 -20.96 -4.00
N MET A 210 -10.31 -19.92 -4.83
CA MET A 210 -9.56 -19.99 -6.09
C MET A 210 -8.05 -19.81 -5.91
N GLY A 211 -7.61 -19.37 -4.73
CA GLY A 211 -6.20 -19.20 -4.38
C GLY A 211 -5.49 -18.05 -5.11
N LYS A 212 -6.23 -17.10 -5.71
CA LYS A 212 -5.68 -15.99 -6.49
C LYS A 212 -6.69 -14.85 -6.69
N VAL A 213 -6.22 -13.74 -7.23
CA VAL A 213 -7.06 -12.65 -7.69
C VAL A 213 -7.76 -13.02 -8.99
N ILE A 214 -9.08 -12.85 -9.01
CA ILE A 214 -9.94 -13.14 -10.16
C ILE A 214 -10.87 -11.96 -10.45
N ILE A 215 -11.41 -11.92 -11.67
CA ILE A 215 -12.48 -11.03 -12.06
C ILE A 215 -13.73 -11.88 -12.31
N LEU A 216 -14.82 -11.50 -11.67
CA LEU A 216 -16.14 -12.12 -11.79
C LEU A 216 -17.13 -11.15 -12.39
N ASN A 217 -17.96 -11.61 -13.31
CA ASN A 217 -19.11 -10.85 -13.79
C ASN A 217 -20.35 -11.17 -12.95
N LYS A 218 -21.20 -10.17 -12.70
CA LYS A 218 -22.43 -10.27 -11.90
C LYS A 218 -23.38 -11.42 -12.28
N SER A 219 -23.32 -11.89 -13.53
CA SER A 219 -24.16 -12.98 -14.04
C SER A 219 -23.60 -14.38 -13.75
N GLN A 220 -22.35 -14.49 -13.29
CA GLN A 220 -21.73 -15.77 -12.98
C GLN A 220 -22.24 -16.33 -11.65
N PRO A 221 -22.38 -17.65 -11.52
CA PRO A 221 -22.70 -18.28 -10.26
C PRO A 221 -21.47 -18.23 -9.34
N ASP A 222 -21.56 -17.45 -8.27
CA ASP A 222 -20.53 -17.36 -7.25
C ASP A 222 -21.13 -17.08 -5.86
N SER A 223 -20.45 -17.59 -4.83
CA SER A 223 -20.89 -17.52 -3.44
C SER A 223 -20.81 -16.09 -2.88
N TRP A 224 -19.79 -15.32 -3.26
CA TRP A 224 -19.60 -13.93 -2.88
C TRP A 224 -20.55 -13.00 -3.62
N LEU A 225 -20.80 -13.26 -4.91
CA LEU A 225 -21.82 -12.53 -5.68
C LEU A 225 -23.24 -12.73 -5.13
N SER A 226 -23.50 -13.86 -4.47
CA SER A 226 -24.79 -14.17 -3.83
C SER A 226 -24.91 -13.61 -2.40
N ALA A 227 -23.81 -13.15 -1.81
CA ALA A 227 -23.77 -12.62 -0.46
C ALA A 227 -24.43 -11.24 -0.37
N ARG A 228 -24.96 -10.93 0.82
CA ARG A 228 -25.35 -9.55 1.16
C ARG A 228 -24.10 -8.75 1.46
N CYS A 229 -24.05 -7.52 0.96
CA CYS A 229 -22.90 -6.65 1.12
C CYS A 229 -23.29 -5.25 1.58
N VAL A 230 -22.39 -4.61 2.33
CA VAL A 230 -22.37 -3.17 2.54
C VAL A 230 -21.52 -2.55 1.43
N ILE A 231 -22.07 -1.56 0.75
CA ILE A 231 -21.36 -0.85 -0.31
C ILE A 231 -20.77 0.45 0.24
N ALA A 232 -19.53 0.73 -0.13
CA ALA A 232 -18.85 1.96 0.21
C ALA A 232 -18.08 2.50 -0.99
N ARG A 233 -17.93 3.82 -1.04
CA ARG A 233 -17.17 4.53 -2.06
C ARG A 233 -16.04 5.29 -1.39
N ARG A 234 -14.86 5.31 -1.99
CA ARG A 234 -13.77 6.12 -1.44
C ARG A 234 -14.17 7.59 -1.37
N ALA A 235 -13.81 8.26 -0.27
CA ALA A 235 -14.14 9.67 -0.04
C ALA A 235 -13.44 10.62 -1.03
N ASP A 236 -12.31 10.20 -1.59
CA ASP A 236 -11.51 10.97 -2.55
C ASP A 236 -12.03 10.92 -4.01
N PHE A 237 -13.21 10.33 -4.24
CA PHE A 237 -13.79 10.16 -5.58
C PHE A 237 -15.03 11.00 -5.87
#